data_AF-A0A7K3D678-F1
#
_entry.id   AF-A0A7K3D678-F1
#
_cell.length_a   1.000
_cell.length_b   1.000
_cell.length_c   1.000
_cell.angle_alpha   90.00
_cell.angle_beta   90.00
_cell.angle_gamma   90.00
#
_symmetry.space_group_name_H-M   'P 1'
#
loop_
_entity.id
_entity.type
_entity.pdbx_description
1 polymer ?
#
loop_
_entity_poly.entity_id
_entity_poly.type
_entity_poly.pdbx_seq_one_letter_code
_entity_poly.pdbx_strand_id
1 'polypeptide(L)'
;MGEQPTRDHAQHSVGELVERATAQLSELVRQEMRLAGQEMAAKGKRAGRGGGLLGAAGAVSYVGLMALAATAVAALALTLPVWGAALIVTGVLFVVAGVLAVLGRKQLARAVPPVPQEAMDSVKADVEEIKERAHR
;
A
#
# COMPACT_ATOMS: atom_id res chain seq x y z
N MET A 1 41.40 -46.01 48.59
CA MET A 1 41.75 -45.33 47.33
C MET A 1 40.67 -45.67 46.32
N GLY A 2 39.88 -44.69 45.87
CA GLY A 2 38.79 -44.94 44.92
C GLY A 2 37.79 -43.79 44.89
N GLU A 3 38.27 -42.59 44.59
CA GLU A 3 37.44 -41.41 44.33
C GLU A 3 36.57 -41.67 43.09
N GLN A 4 35.25 -41.49 43.20
CA GLN A 4 34.34 -41.49 42.05
C GLN A 4 34.05 -40.04 41.62
N PRO A 5 34.14 -39.70 40.31
CA PRO A 5 34.20 -38.33 39.85
C PRO A 5 32.81 -37.71 39.63
N THR A 6 32.69 -36.44 40.01
CA THR A 6 31.53 -35.53 39.94
C THR A 6 31.16 -35.08 38.52
N ARG A 7 30.77 -36.01 37.64
CA ARG A 7 30.45 -35.70 36.22
C ARG A 7 29.02 -35.22 35.93
N ASP A 8 28.19 -35.02 36.94
CA ASP A 8 26.76 -34.71 36.72
C ASP A 8 26.48 -33.20 36.50
N HIS A 9 27.22 -32.30 37.15
CA HIS A 9 26.89 -30.87 37.18
C HIS A 9 27.14 -30.09 35.87
N ALA A 10 28.06 -30.54 35.00
CA ALA A 10 28.41 -29.81 33.78
C ALA A 10 27.44 -30.06 32.62
N GLN A 11 26.82 -31.24 32.55
CA GLN A 11 25.83 -31.55 31.51
C GLN A 11 24.48 -30.90 31.80
N HIS A 12 24.13 -30.70 33.08
CA HIS A 12 22.97 -29.93 33.50
C HIS A 12 23.05 -28.45 33.09
N SER A 13 24.24 -27.82 33.06
CA SER A 13 24.36 -26.38 32.80
C SER A 13 24.21 -25.99 31.32
N VAL A 14 24.72 -26.78 30.37
CA VAL A 14 24.64 -26.44 28.93
C VAL A 14 23.22 -26.65 28.40
N GLY A 15 22.55 -27.73 28.84
CA GLY A 15 21.13 -27.97 28.54
C GLY A 15 20.24 -26.84 29.07
N GLU A 16 20.48 -26.39 30.30
CA GLU A 16 19.74 -25.29 30.91
C GLU A 16 19.97 -23.94 30.18
N LEU A 17 21.18 -23.67 29.70
CA LEU A 17 21.47 -22.47 28.91
C LEU A 17 20.77 -22.47 27.55
N VAL A 18 20.74 -23.62 26.87
CA VAL A 18 20.03 -23.79 25.59
C VAL A 18 18.52 -23.65 25.77
N GLU A 19 17.97 -24.23 26.84
CA GLU A 19 16.56 -24.09 27.20
C GLU A 19 16.19 -22.62 27.48
N ARG A 20 17.01 -21.92 28.29
CA ARG A 20 16.82 -20.49 28.57
C ARG A 20 16.94 -19.63 27.31
N ALA A 21 17.92 -19.88 26.44
CA ALA A 21 18.09 -19.15 25.19
C ALA A 21 16.89 -19.37 24.25
N THR A 22 16.41 -20.62 24.14
CA THR A 22 15.22 -20.96 23.32
C THR A 22 13.96 -20.30 23.87
N ALA A 23 13.80 -20.26 25.20
CA ALA A 23 12.69 -19.58 25.85
C ALA A 23 12.75 -18.06 25.62
N GLN A 24 13.93 -17.44 25.71
CA GLN A 24 14.12 -16.01 25.43
C GLN A 24 13.85 -15.66 23.97
N LEU A 25 14.31 -16.48 23.02
CA LEU A 25 14.01 -16.30 21.60
C LEU A 25 12.52 -16.43 21.31
N SER A 26 11.86 -17.41 21.95
CA SER A 26 10.40 -17.60 21.82
C SER A 26 9.62 -16.40 22.36
N GLU A 27 10.05 -15.85 23.49
CA GLU A 27 9.47 -14.64 24.07
C GLU A 27 9.70 -13.41 23.17
N LEU A 28 10.91 -13.25 22.63
CA LEU A 28 11.24 -12.16 21.71
C LEU A 28 10.38 -12.19 20.44
N VAL A 29 10.24 -13.35 19.80
CA VAL A 29 9.39 -13.52 18.62
C VAL A 29 7.94 -13.15 18.96
N ARG A 30 7.45 -13.58 20.13
CA ARG A 30 6.09 -13.28 20.58
C ARG A 30 5.89 -11.79 20.86
N GLN A 31 6.91 -11.11 21.37
CA GLN A 31 6.91 -9.65 21.53
C GLN A 31 6.91 -8.92 20.18
N GLU A 32 7.73 -9.36 19.23
CA GLU A 32 7.82 -8.75 17.91
C GLU A 32 6.52 -8.92 17.13
N MET A 33 5.87 -10.09 17.22
CA MET A 33 4.53 -10.28 16.65
C MET A 33 3.50 -9.34 17.28
N ARG A 34 3.56 -9.14 18.61
CA ARG A 34 2.64 -8.22 19.30
C ARG A 34 2.89 -6.77 18.87
N LEU A 35 4.15 -6.37 18.75
CA LEU A 35 4.54 -5.04 18.28
C LEU A 35 4.11 -4.81 16.83
N ALA A 36 4.44 -5.75 15.93
CA ALA A 36 4.03 -5.72 14.53
C ALA A 36 2.50 -5.65 14.40
N GLY A 37 1.76 -6.42 15.20
CA GLY A 37 0.31 -6.36 15.25
C GLY A 37 -0.23 -4.98 15.65
N GLN A 38 0.36 -4.34 16.66
CA GLN A 38 0.00 -2.98 17.08
C GLN A 38 0.32 -1.95 16.00
N GLU A 39 1.48 -2.05 15.36
CA GLU A 39 1.88 -1.13 14.29
C GLU A 39 0.98 -1.30 13.05
N MET A 40 0.66 -2.54 12.67
CA MET A 40 -0.29 -2.84 11.60
C MET A 40 -1.69 -2.32 11.91
N ALA A 41 -2.18 -2.48 13.15
CA ALA A 41 -3.47 -1.94 13.56
C ALA A 41 -3.47 -0.40 13.51
N ALA A 42 -2.39 0.24 13.95
CA ALA A 42 -2.25 1.69 13.90
C ALA A 42 -2.19 2.21 12.45
N LYS A 43 -1.40 1.56 11.57
CA LYS A 43 -1.33 1.84 10.14
C LYS A 43 -2.69 1.62 9.46
N GLY A 44 -3.35 0.51 9.75
CA GLY A 44 -4.68 0.15 9.24
C GLY A 44 -5.75 1.16 9.66
N LYS A 45 -5.75 1.62 10.92
CA LYS A 45 -6.69 2.64 11.39
C LYS A 45 -6.47 3.99 10.72
N ARG A 46 -5.21 4.41 10.53
CA ARG A 46 -4.87 5.65 9.83
C ARG A 46 -5.27 5.58 8.36
N ALA A 47 -4.91 4.49 7.67
CA ALA A 47 -5.28 4.23 6.29
C ALA A 47 -6.80 4.13 6.11
N GLY A 48 -7.50 3.44 7.02
CA GLY A 48 -8.96 3.29 7.00
C GLY A 48 -9.69 4.60 7.24
N ARG A 49 -9.24 5.44 8.19
CA ARG A 49 -9.82 6.77 8.40
C ARG A 49 -9.56 7.70 7.22
N GLY A 50 -8.34 7.70 6.68
CA GLY A 50 -7.99 8.50 5.50
C GLY A 50 -8.79 8.07 4.26
N GLY A 51 -8.83 6.77 3.98
CA GLY A 51 -9.59 6.20 2.88
C GLY A 51 -11.10 6.42 3.03
N GLY A 52 -11.64 6.27 4.25
CA GLY A 52 -13.04 6.55 4.55
C GLY A 52 -13.43 8.01 4.33
N LEU A 53 -12.60 8.96 4.80
CA LEU A 53 -12.83 10.39 4.59
C LEU A 53 -12.73 10.78 3.11
N LEU A 54 -11.74 10.25 2.37
CA LEU A 54 -11.62 10.48 0.93
C LEU A 54 -12.80 9.88 0.16
N GLY A 55 -13.27 8.69 0.55
CA GLY A 55 -14.46 8.07 -0.02
C GLY A 55 -15.71 8.91 0.22
N ALA A 56 -15.91 9.40 1.45
CA ALA A 56 -17.02 10.28 1.80
C ALA A 56 -16.95 11.62 1.06
N ALA A 57 -15.77 12.24 0.98
CA ALA A 57 -15.55 13.45 0.21
C ALA A 57 -15.89 13.23 -1.27
N GLY A 58 -15.43 12.13 -1.87
CA GLY A 58 -15.77 11.77 -3.24
C GLY A 58 -17.27 11.61 -3.47
N ALA A 59 -17.98 10.94 -2.56
CA ALA A 59 -19.43 10.77 -2.63
C ALA A 59 -20.18 12.11 -2.54
N VAL A 60 -19.81 12.97 -1.59
CA VAL A 60 -20.41 14.30 -1.42
C VAL A 60 -20.10 15.19 -2.64
N SER A 61 -18.87 15.18 -3.14
CA SER A 61 -18.49 15.92 -4.35
C SER A 61 -19.24 15.43 -5.58
N TYR A 62 -19.53 14.13 -5.70
CA TYR A 62 -20.33 13.58 -6.80
C TYR A 62 -21.76 14.15 -6.80
N VAL A 63 -22.43 14.14 -5.64
CA VAL A 63 -23.76 14.74 -5.50
C VAL A 63 -23.71 16.26 -5.76
N GLY A 64 -22.70 16.95 -5.23
CA GLY A 64 -22.48 18.37 -5.46
C GLY A 64 -22.27 18.70 -6.94
N LEU A 65 -21.54 17.87 -7.69
CA LEU A 65 -21.35 18.04 -9.13
C LEU A 65 -22.65 17.90 -9.91
N MET A 66 -23.52 16.95 -9.53
CA MET A 66 -24.85 16.81 -10.13
C MET A 66 -25.73 18.03 -9.87
N ALA A 67 -25.74 18.53 -8.64
CA ALA A 67 -26.46 19.75 -8.28
C ALA A 67 -25.92 20.99 -9.01
N LEU A 68 -24.59 21.09 -9.15
CA LEU A 68 -23.95 22.17 -9.90
C LEU A 68 -24.28 22.10 -11.39
N ALA A 69 -24.27 20.91 -11.99
CA ALA A 69 -24.68 20.71 -13.38
C ALA A 69 -26.15 21.13 -13.58
N ALA A 70 -27.06 20.70 -12.70
CA ALA A 70 -28.45 21.13 -12.74
C ALA A 70 -28.61 22.65 -12.60
N THR A 71 -27.84 23.28 -11.70
CA THR A 71 -27.82 24.73 -11.51
C THR A 71 -27.35 25.46 -12.77
N ALA A 72 -26.28 24.97 -13.41
CA ALA A 72 -25.75 25.54 -14.64
C ALA A 72 -26.77 25.42 -15.79
N VAL A 73 -27.44 24.27 -15.92
CA VAL A 73 -28.52 24.08 -16.90
C VAL A 73 -29.66 25.05 -16.63
N ALA A 74 -30.12 25.17 -15.38
CA ALA A 74 -31.20 26.09 -15.02
C ALA A 74 -30.84 27.56 -15.32
N ALA A 75 -29.61 27.97 -15.01
CA ALA A 75 -29.13 29.32 -15.29
C ALA A 75 -29.07 29.61 -16.80
N LEU A 76 -28.55 28.68 -17.60
CA LEU A 76 -28.51 28.83 -19.07
C LEU A 76 -29.91 28.78 -19.69
N ALA A 77 -30.81 27.98 -19.12
CA ALA A 77 -32.19 27.87 -19.57
C ALA A 77 -33.00 29.17 -19.43
N LEU A 78 -32.48 30.18 -18.69
CA LEU A 78 -33.05 31.53 -18.68
C LEU A 78 -32.92 32.24 -20.03
N THR A 79 -31.98 31.80 -20.88
CA THR A 79 -31.67 32.43 -22.17
C THR A 79 -31.76 31.48 -23.37
N LEU A 80 -31.75 30.17 -23.12
CA LEU A 80 -31.74 29.11 -24.13
C LEU A 80 -32.86 28.09 -23.85
N PRO A 81 -33.33 27.33 -24.85
CA PRO A 81 -34.18 26.17 -24.57
C PRO A 81 -33.42 25.14 -23.71
N VAL A 82 -34.14 24.48 -22.80
CA VAL A 82 -33.57 23.52 -21.83
C VAL A 82 -32.67 22.47 -22.48
N TRP A 83 -33.04 21.95 -23.65
CA TRP A 83 -32.23 20.95 -24.35
C TRP A 83 -30.87 21.50 -24.79
N GLY A 84 -30.79 22.76 -25.22
CA GLY A 84 -29.55 23.42 -25.63
C GLY A 84 -28.64 23.69 -24.43
N ALA A 85 -29.21 24.18 -23.33
CA ALA A 85 -28.51 24.37 -22.07
C ALA A 85 -27.93 23.04 -21.55
N ALA A 86 -28.72 21.97 -21.57
CA ALA A 86 -28.29 20.63 -21.15
C ALA A 86 -27.15 20.09 -22.01
N LEU A 87 -27.20 20.26 -23.34
CA LEU A 87 -26.13 19.82 -24.25
C LEU A 87 -24.81 20.57 -24.00
N ILE A 88 -24.87 21.89 -23.78
CA ILE A 88 -23.67 22.69 -23.50
C ILE A 88 -23.01 22.24 -22.20
N VAL A 89 -23.79 22.14 -21.11
CA VAL A 89 -23.25 21.72 -19.80
C VAL A 89 -22.69 20.30 -19.88
N THR A 90 -23.40 19.38 -20.55
CA THR A 90 -22.92 18.01 -20.78
C THR A 90 -21.61 18.01 -21.55
N GLY A 91 -21.51 18.75 -22.65
CA GLY A 91 -20.28 18.85 -23.44
C GLY A 91 -19.09 19.35 -22.61
N VAL A 92 -19.28 20.39 -21.79
CA VAL A 92 -18.25 20.91 -20.88
C VAL A 92 -17.81 19.84 -19.88
N LEU A 93 -18.76 19.13 -19.26
CA LEU A 93 -18.45 18.06 -18.30
C LEU A 93 -17.67 16.92 -18.95
N PHE A 94 -17.99 16.53 -20.19
CA PHE A 94 -17.23 15.52 -20.92
C PHE A 94 -15.80 15.96 -21.24
N VAL A 95 -15.58 17.23 -21.59
CA VAL A 95 -14.24 17.78 -21.77
C VAL A 95 -13.44 17.72 -20.47
N VAL A 96 -14.03 18.16 -19.37
CA VAL A 96 -13.40 18.09 -18.03
C VAL A 96 -13.09 16.65 -17.66
N ALA A 97 -14.03 15.73 -17.85
CA ALA A 97 -13.83 14.30 -17.60
C ALA A 97 -12.69 13.71 -18.45
N GLY A 98 -12.61 14.08 -19.73
CA GLY A 98 -11.52 13.68 -20.63
C GLY A 98 -10.16 14.16 -20.12
N VAL A 99 -10.04 15.43 -19.71
CA VAL A 99 -8.81 15.99 -19.14
C VAL A 99 -8.43 15.27 -17.84
N LEU A 100 -9.39 15.10 -16.93
CA LEU A 100 -9.15 14.39 -15.66
C LEU A 100 -8.74 12.93 -15.89
N ALA A 101 -9.32 12.24 -16.87
CA ALA A 101 -8.94 10.86 -17.21
C ALA A 101 -7.49 10.79 -17.71
N VAL A 102 -7.06 11.73 -18.55
CA VAL A 102 -5.67 11.80 -19.04
C VAL A 102 -4.70 12.10 -17.89
N LEU A 103 -5.02 13.07 -17.03
CA LEU A 103 -4.19 13.42 -15.88
C LEU A 103 -4.12 12.26 -14.87
N GLY A 104 -5.25 11.63 -14.58
CA GLY A 104 -5.35 10.47 -13.71
C GLY A 104 -4.50 9.30 -14.21
N ARG A 105 -4.57 8.97 -15.51
CA ARG A 105 -3.69 7.95 -16.12
C ARG A 105 -2.21 8.31 -15.99
N LYS A 106 -1.83 9.57 -16.21
CA LYS A 106 -0.44 10.02 -16.05
C LYS A 106 0.04 9.90 -14.60
N GLN A 107 -0.79 10.22 -13.63
CA GLN A 107 -0.43 10.07 -12.21
C GLN A 107 -0.31 8.61 -11.81
N LEU A 108 -1.26 7.75 -12.24
CA LEU A 108 -1.20 6.33 -11.93
C LEU A 108 0.04 5.66 -12.54
N ALA A 109 0.39 6.01 -13.78
CA ALA A 109 1.59 5.52 -14.45
C ALA A 109 2.91 5.96 -13.77
N ARG A 110 2.88 7.06 -13.00
CA ARG A 110 4.03 7.53 -12.20
C ARG A 110 4.08 6.91 -10.81
N ALA A 111 2.92 6.69 -10.19
CA ALA A 111 2.82 6.14 -8.84
C ALA A 111 3.04 4.63 -8.78
N VAL A 112 2.74 3.93 -9.88
CA VAL A 112 3.02 2.50 -10.06
C VAL A 112 3.84 2.37 -11.35
N PRO A 113 5.17 2.33 -11.28
CA PRO A 113 5.98 1.99 -12.45
C PRO A 113 5.48 0.64 -12.96
N PRO A 114 5.06 0.51 -14.23
CA PRO A 114 4.53 -0.75 -14.78
C PRO A 114 5.56 -1.89 -14.74
N VAL A 115 6.82 -1.57 -14.46
CA VAL A 115 7.91 -2.49 -14.16
C VAL A 115 8.80 -1.85 -13.09
N PRO A 116 9.13 -2.55 -12.00
CA PRO A 116 10.09 -2.07 -11.02
C PRO A 116 11.48 -2.06 -11.68
N GLN A 117 11.92 -0.89 -12.18
CA GLN A 117 13.17 -0.77 -12.93
C GLN A 117 14.35 -1.32 -12.13
N GLU A 118 14.43 -1.01 -10.82
CA GLU A 118 15.51 -1.51 -9.97
C GLU A 118 15.53 -3.04 -9.86
N ALA A 119 14.35 -3.69 -9.79
CA ALA A 119 14.27 -5.14 -9.77
C ALA A 119 14.58 -5.77 -11.15
N MET A 120 14.29 -5.05 -12.24
CA MET A 120 14.69 -5.49 -13.58
C MET A 120 16.20 -5.36 -13.79
N ASP A 121 16.81 -4.31 -13.25
CA ASP A 121 18.25 -4.08 -13.35
C ASP A 121 19.03 -5.07 -12.47
N SER A 122 18.52 -5.41 -11.29
CA SER A 122 19.10 -6.47 -10.45
C SER A 122 19.03 -7.84 -11.13
N VAL A 123 17.88 -8.20 -11.70
CA VAL A 123 17.72 -9.47 -12.43
C VAL A 123 18.62 -9.54 -13.68
N LYS A 124 18.83 -8.42 -14.37
CA LYS A 124 19.77 -8.36 -15.49
C LYS A 124 21.21 -8.59 -15.04
N ALA A 125 21.63 -7.94 -13.95
CA ALA A 125 22.96 -8.13 -13.37
C ALA A 125 23.19 -9.59 -12.95
N ASP A 126 22.21 -10.20 -12.29
CA ASP A 126 22.27 -11.61 -11.88
C ASP A 126 22.40 -12.55 -13.09
N VAL A 127 21.67 -12.28 -14.18
CA VAL A 127 21.75 -13.08 -15.42
C VAL A 127 23.11 -12.91 -16.13
N GLU A 128 23.68 -11.72 -16.09
CA GLU A 128 24.99 -11.42 -16.67
C GLU A 128 26.12 -12.13 -15.91
N GLU A 129 26.05 -12.13 -14.58
CA GLU A 129 26.98 -12.88 -13.72
C GLU A 129 26.90 -14.40 -13.96
N ILE A 130 25.69 -14.95 -14.11
CA ILE A 130 25.51 -16.37 -14.43
C ILE A 130 26.09 -16.72 -15.80
N LYS A 131 25.92 -15.87 -16.82
CA LYS A 131 26.50 -16.05 -18.15
C LYS A 131 28.02 -16.03 -18.12
N GLU A 132 28.61 -15.12 -17.36
CA GLU A 132 30.06 -14.99 -17.26
C GLU A 132 30.70 -16.21 -16.56
N ARG A 133 30.03 -16.74 -15.52
CA ARG A 133 30.45 -17.97 -14.83
C ARG A 133 30.30 -19.23 -15.67
N ALA A 134 29.38 -19.26 -16.64
CA ALA A 134 29.16 -20.40 -17.54
C ALA A 134 30.08 -20.43 -18.77
N HIS A 135 30.79 -19.33 -19.06
CA HIS A 135 31.76 -19.22 -20.15
C HIS A 135 33.23 -19.42 -19.72
N ARG A 136 33.46 -19.66 -18.42
CA ARG A 136 34.77 -19.98 -17.84
C ARG A 136 34.90 -21.47 -17.61
#